data_AF-A0AAE6QVF3-F1
#
_entry.id   AF-A0AAE6QVF3-F1
#
_cell.length_a   1.000
_cell.length_b   1.000
_cell.length_c   1.000
_cell.angle_alpha   90.00
_cell.angle_beta   90.00
_cell.angle_gamma   90.00
#
_symmetry.space_group_name_H-M   'P 1'
#
loop_
_entity.id
_entity.type
_entity.pdbx_description
1 polymer ?
#
loop_
_entity_poly.entity_id
_entity_poly.type
_entity_poly.pdbx_seq_one_letter_code
_entity_poly.pdbx_strand_id
1 'polypeptide(L)'
;MHTVWKGALSLGLLNIGIKLYSAVEENDIKFLSLHKECLTPIKYKKFAPDCTDEEIDDKDIVKAYEYAPHKYIIMDEKELAELQKAHEPRSIRIISFIQNNEIDSVLYDRSYFIGPTSGHEKSYLLLKEALERTNKLGLIHISIRKKQHLAIIRNFEDGLILQTIHYPNEIRDITNTPNLPSNENYPIQKQELTAAINLIHHLTNPFEQEMYTDEYKEALTELIENKIEQQEKTETISPTPNIINIMETLQASIEQAKIKRENKAEKEAK
;
A
#
# COMPACT_ATOMS: atom_id res chain seq x y z
N MET A 1 -14.70 -4.19 3.22
CA MET A 1 -13.88 -3.22 3.98
C MET A 1 -13.18 -3.86 5.18
N HIS A 2 -11.87 -4.08 5.08
CA HIS A 2 -11.06 -4.55 6.21
C HIS A 2 -10.51 -3.38 7.03
N THR A 3 -10.40 -3.57 8.35
CA THR A 3 -9.78 -2.57 9.22
C THR A 3 -8.28 -2.51 8.98
N VAL A 4 -7.78 -1.33 8.62
CA VAL A 4 -6.35 -1.06 8.40
C VAL A 4 -5.66 -0.68 9.71
N TRP A 5 -6.39 0.01 10.60
CA TRP A 5 -5.87 0.50 11.86
C TRP A 5 -6.98 0.62 12.91
N LYS A 6 -6.64 0.44 14.19
CA LYS A 6 -7.55 0.60 15.32
C LYS A 6 -6.83 1.28 16.47
N GLY A 7 -7.49 2.24 17.11
CA GLY A 7 -6.95 2.93 18.28
C GLY A 7 -7.89 4.00 18.79
N ALA A 8 -7.34 5.01 19.47
CA ALA A 8 -8.11 6.09 20.07
C ALA A 8 -7.67 7.45 19.50
N LEU A 9 -8.66 8.29 19.19
CA LEU A 9 -8.51 9.68 18.79
C LEU A 9 -8.85 10.59 19.96
N SER A 10 -7.89 11.40 20.38
CA SER A 10 -8.02 12.34 21.49
C SER A 10 -8.09 13.79 21.00
N LEU A 11 -9.10 14.52 21.47
CA LEU A 11 -9.30 15.95 21.28
C LEU A 11 -9.52 16.61 22.64
N GLY A 12 -8.47 17.19 23.22
CA GLY A 12 -8.53 17.73 24.58
C GLY A 12 -8.92 16.65 25.59
N LEU A 13 -10.12 16.78 26.16
CA LEU A 13 -10.70 15.80 27.11
C LEU A 13 -11.57 14.73 26.43
N LEU A 14 -11.92 14.90 25.16
CA LEU A 14 -12.71 13.95 24.41
C LEU A 14 -11.81 12.82 23.91
N ASN A 15 -12.18 11.57 24.17
CA ASN A 15 -11.48 10.40 23.67
C ASN A 15 -12.44 9.47 22.91
N ILE A 16 -12.10 9.14 21.68
CA ILE A 16 -12.97 8.43 20.73
C ILE A 16 -12.23 7.19 20.25
N GLY A 17 -12.70 6.00 20.61
CA GLY A 17 -12.20 4.78 19.98
C GLY A 17 -12.65 4.73 18.52
N ILE A 18 -11.70 4.53 17.61
CA ILE A 18 -11.94 4.53 16.16
C ILE A 18 -11.26 3.36 15.46
N LYS A 19 -11.76 3.05 14.26
CA LYS A 19 -11.19 2.14 13.28
C LYS A 19 -11.04 2.89 11.95
N LEU A 20 -9.95 2.61 11.24
CA LEU A 20 -9.73 3.12 9.89
C LEU A 20 -9.97 2.02 8.87
N TYR A 21 -10.64 2.38 7.78
CA TYR A 21 -10.90 1.52 6.63
C TYR A 21 -10.39 2.23 5.37
N SER A 22 -9.76 1.51 4.44
CA SER A 22 -9.34 2.11 3.16
C SER A 22 -10.56 2.71 2.45
N ALA A 23 -10.47 3.97 2.02
CA ALA A 23 -11.54 4.60 1.24
C ALA A 23 -11.45 4.25 -0.25
N VAL A 24 -10.25 3.88 -0.71
CA VAL A 24 -9.97 3.46 -2.09
C VAL A 24 -9.60 1.99 -2.08
N GLU A 25 -10.21 1.21 -2.97
CA GLU A 25 -9.85 -0.18 -3.24
C GLU A 25 -9.34 -0.27 -4.68
N GLU A 26 -8.09 -0.70 -4.85
CA GLU A 26 -7.52 -1.01 -6.17
C GLU A 26 -8.14 -2.31 -6.68
N ASN A 27 -8.80 -2.24 -7.83
CA ASN A 27 -9.51 -3.37 -8.44
C ASN A 27 -8.83 -3.84 -9.73
N ASP A 28 -7.51 -4.01 -9.69
CA ASP A 28 -6.74 -4.45 -10.87
C ASP A 28 -6.85 -5.97 -11.08
N ILE A 29 -6.86 -6.39 -12.35
CA ILE A 29 -6.79 -7.79 -12.73
C ILE A 29 -5.36 -8.29 -12.48
N LYS A 30 -5.22 -9.28 -11.58
CA LYS A 30 -3.92 -9.84 -11.21
C LYS A 30 -3.59 -11.06 -12.05
N PHE A 31 -2.43 -11.04 -12.69
CA PHE A 31 -1.89 -12.19 -13.39
C PHE A 31 -0.93 -12.98 -12.51
N LEU A 32 -1.01 -14.31 -12.61
CA LEU A 32 -0.04 -15.21 -12.02
C LEU A 32 1.01 -15.59 -13.07
N SER A 33 2.29 -15.49 -12.73
CA SER A 33 3.37 -15.95 -13.59
C SER A 33 3.52 -17.47 -13.49
N LEU A 34 3.34 -18.15 -14.62
CA LEU A 34 3.53 -19.60 -14.76
C LEU A 34 4.78 -19.88 -15.62
N HIS A 35 5.48 -20.98 -15.35
CA HIS A 35 6.52 -21.48 -16.24
C HIS A 35 5.90 -21.85 -17.60
N LYS A 36 6.46 -21.32 -18.70
CA LYS A 36 5.86 -21.43 -20.04
C LYS A 36 5.60 -22.88 -20.49
N GLU A 37 6.48 -23.81 -20.14
CA GLU A 37 6.40 -25.20 -20.62
C GLU A 37 5.52 -26.09 -19.73
N CYS A 38 5.67 -26.00 -18.41
CA CYS A 38 4.95 -26.88 -17.47
C CYS A 38 3.78 -26.21 -16.74
N LEU A 39 3.55 -24.92 -17.00
CA LEU A 39 2.46 -24.11 -16.46
C LEU A 39 2.36 -24.14 -14.93
N THR A 40 3.50 -24.35 -14.28
CA THR A 40 3.61 -24.35 -12.82
C THR A 40 3.88 -22.93 -12.33
N PRO A 41 3.24 -22.46 -11.23
CA PRO A 41 3.52 -21.16 -10.66
C PRO A 41 5.00 -20.97 -10.30
N ILE A 42 5.55 -19.82 -10.68
CA ILE A 42 6.95 -19.47 -10.37
C ILE A 42 7.12 -19.23 -8.87
N LYS A 43 8.18 -19.80 -8.30
CA LYS A 43 8.66 -19.50 -6.95
C LYS A 43 9.96 -18.72 -7.03
N TYR A 44 10.10 -17.72 -6.16
CA TYR A 44 11.31 -16.90 -6.05
C TYR A 44 12.14 -17.35 -4.87
N LYS A 45 13.46 -17.39 -5.06
CA LYS A 45 14.45 -17.64 -4.01
C LYS A 45 15.40 -16.46 -3.92
N LYS A 46 15.80 -16.09 -2.70
CA LYS A 46 16.81 -15.06 -2.44
C LYS A 46 18.18 -15.75 -2.35
N PHE A 47 19.18 -15.30 -3.07
CA PHE A 47 20.56 -15.81 -2.99
C PHE A 47 21.55 -14.64 -3.13
N ALA A 48 22.81 -14.84 -2.73
CA ALA A 48 23.85 -13.82 -2.80
C ALA A 48 24.86 -14.21 -3.90
N PRO A 49 24.81 -13.60 -5.09
CA PRO A 49 25.51 -14.09 -6.28
C PRO A 49 27.02 -14.30 -6.12
N ASP A 50 27.68 -13.43 -5.35
CA ASP A 50 29.13 -13.47 -5.14
C ASP A 50 29.55 -14.34 -3.94
N CYS A 51 28.59 -14.97 -3.24
CA CYS A 51 28.81 -15.72 -2.02
C CYS A 51 28.28 -17.16 -2.10
N THR A 52 27.03 -17.34 -2.51
CA THR A 52 26.37 -18.65 -2.58
C THR A 52 25.21 -18.65 -3.56
N ASP A 53 25.06 -19.77 -4.28
CA ASP A 53 23.88 -20.07 -5.11
C ASP A 53 22.74 -20.69 -4.29
N GLU A 54 22.93 -20.88 -2.97
CA GLU A 54 21.91 -21.40 -2.07
C GLU A 54 20.91 -20.32 -1.63
N GLU A 55 19.72 -20.78 -1.24
CA GLU A 55 18.67 -19.91 -0.73
C GLU A 55 19.02 -19.36 0.65
N ILE A 56 18.97 -18.04 0.78
CA ILE A 56 19.26 -17.32 2.02
C ILE A 56 17.96 -17.10 2.78
N ASP A 57 17.97 -17.52 4.04
CA ASP A 57 16.89 -17.29 5.00
C ASP A 57 16.82 -15.81 5.38
N ASP A 58 15.62 -15.28 5.60
CA ASP A 58 15.41 -13.88 5.98
C ASP A 58 16.18 -13.47 7.25
N LYS A 59 16.45 -14.41 8.16
CA LYS A 59 17.26 -14.16 9.38
C LYS A 59 18.73 -13.84 9.09
N ASP A 60 19.24 -14.31 7.96
CA ASP A 60 20.64 -14.15 7.54
C ASP A 60 20.80 -12.91 6.62
N ILE A 61 19.71 -12.18 6.36
CA ILE A 61 19.70 -10.95 5.57
C ILE A 61 19.70 -9.75 6.51
N VAL A 62 20.75 -8.92 6.40
CA VAL A 62 20.85 -7.65 7.15
C VAL A 62 20.39 -6.46 6.31
N LYS A 63 19.90 -5.41 6.97
CA LYS A 63 19.61 -4.13 6.34
C LYS A 63 20.85 -3.24 6.42
N ALA A 64 21.15 -2.53 5.34
CA ALA A 64 22.27 -1.60 5.28
C ALA A 64 21.86 -0.27 4.64
N TYR A 65 22.47 0.81 5.08
CA TYR A 65 22.38 2.13 4.46
C TYR A 65 23.68 2.43 3.72
N GLU A 66 23.58 2.76 2.43
CA GLU A 66 24.71 3.16 1.60
C GLU A 66 24.96 4.67 1.77
N TYR A 67 26.05 5.03 2.47
CA TYR A 67 26.37 6.45 2.75
C TYR A 67 27.38 7.03 1.76
N ALA A 68 28.01 6.18 0.94
CA ALA A 68 28.84 6.54 -0.20
C ALA A 68 28.89 5.32 -1.15
N PRO A 69 29.24 5.49 -2.44
CA PRO A 69 29.31 4.38 -3.39
C PRO A 69 30.10 3.19 -2.84
N HIS A 70 29.45 2.04 -2.75
CA HIS A 70 29.99 0.78 -2.20
C HIS A 70 30.42 0.83 -0.73
N LYS A 71 29.96 1.81 0.06
CA LYS A 71 30.21 1.91 1.50
C LYS A 71 28.90 1.84 2.27
N TYR A 72 28.81 0.84 3.14
CA TYR A 72 27.58 0.48 3.83
C TYR A 72 27.75 0.59 5.35
N ILE A 73 26.70 1.02 6.03
CA ILE A 73 26.53 0.88 7.48
C ILE A 73 25.40 -0.12 7.70
N ILE A 74 25.71 -1.19 8.43
CA ILE A 74 24.70 -2.17 8.84
C ILE A 74 23.79 -1.51 9.87
N MET A 75 22.50 -1.65 9.67
CA MET A 75 21.49 -1.12 10.57
C MET A 75 20.92 -2.29 11.39
N ASP A 76 21.10 -2.25 12.71
CA ASP A 76 20.60 -3.29 13.61
C ASP A 76 19.06 -3.24 13.69
N GLU A 77 18.39 -4.37 13.44
CA GLU A 77 16.93 -4.43 13.46
C GLU A 77 16.31 -4.02 14.80
N LYS A 78 16.99 -4.27 15.91
CA LYS A 78 16.56 -3.85 17.25
C LYS A 78 16.66 -2.35 17.40
N GLU A 79 17.76 -1.73 16.96
CA GLU A 79 17.92 -0.27 16.99
C GLU A 79 16.81 0.42 16.16
N LEU A 80 16.53 -0.07 14.95
CA LEU A 80 15.41 0.42 14.15
C LEU A 80 14.06 0.22 14.87
N ALA A 81 13.85 -0.94 15.48
CA ALA A 81 12.60 -1.25 16.16
C ALA A 81 12.41 -0.40 17.43
N GLU A 82 13.47 -0.12 18.17
CA GLU A 82 13.46 0.76 19.33
C GLU A 82 13.18 2.21 18.92
N LEU A 83 13.84 2.70 17.87
CA LEU A 83 13.56 4.00 17.28
C LEU A 83 12.09 4.11 16.84
N GLN A 84 11.58 3.10 16.14
CA GLN A 84 10.16 3.06 15.74
C GLN A 84 9.22 3.12 16.94
N LYS A 85 9.47 2.33 17.99
CA LYS A 85 8.64 2.30 19.20
C LYS A 85 8.71 3.61 19.98
N ALA A 86 9.87 4.25 20.05
CA ALA A 86 10.06 5.53 20.73
C ALA A 86 9.21 6.64 20.08
N HIS A 87 8.99 6.54 18.77
CA HIS A 87 8.25 7.53 18.01
C HIS A 87 6.81 7.13 17.69
N GLU A 88 6.35 5.90 17.96
CA GLU A 88 4.98 5.45 17.66
C GLU A 88 3.95 6.00 18.67
N PRO A 89 3.08 6.96 18.30
CA PRO A 89 2.02 7.41 19.17
C PRO A 89 0.98 6.29 19.34
N ARG A 90 0.85 5.78 20.57
CA ARG A 90 -0.18 4.77 20.92
C ARG A 90 -1.62 5.30 20.81
N SER A 91 -1.80 6.62 20.76
CA SER A 91 -3.07 7.30 20.54
C SER A 91 -2.87 8.45 19.57
N ILE A 92 -3.84 8.65 18.68
CA ILE A 92 -3.85 9.79 17.77
C ILE A 92 -4.33 10.99 18.57
N ARG A 93 -3.60 12.09 18.53
CA ARG A 93 -3.99 13.35 19.15
C ARG A 93 -4.17 14.41 18.08
N ILE A 94 -5.30 15.12 18.10
CA ILE A 94 -5.47 16.34 17.30
C ILE A 94 -4.55 17.42 17.88
N ILE A 95 -3.63 17.88 17.04
CA ILE A 95 -2.57 18.83 17.38
C ILE A 95 -3.10 20.25 17.25
N SER A 96 -3.78 20.51 16.14
CA SER A 96 -4.33 21.81 15.78
C SER A 96 -5.47 21.63 14.78
N PHE A 97 -6.19 22.72 14.52
CA PHE A 97 -7.17 22.80 13.44
C PHE A 97 -6.73 23.85 12.43
N ILE A 98 -6.81 23.51 11.14
CA ILE A 98 -6.45 24.38 10.01
C ILE A 98 -7.67 24.61 9.11
N GLN A 99 -7.61 25.60 8.23
CA GLN A 99 -8.64 25.85 7.22
C GLN A 99 -8.55 24.86 6.07
N ASN A 100 -9.69 24.58 5.43
CA ASN A 100 -9.72 23.67 4.29
C ASN A 100 -8.89 24.14 3.08
N ASN A 101 -8.74 25.46 2.90
CA ASN A 101 -7.97 26.04 1.80
C ASN A 101 -6.46 26.18 2.08
N GLU A 102 -5.97 25.74 3.25
CA GLU A 102 -4.53 25.74 3.58
C GLU A 102 -3.82 24.47 3.08
N ILE A 103 -4.56 23.47 2.58
CA ILE A 103 -4.02 22.22 2.04
C ILE A 103 -4.24 22.18 0.53
N ASP A 104 -3.15 22.28 -0.23
CA ASP A 104 -3.14 22.03 -1.67
C ASP A 104 -3.39 20.55 -1.98
N SER A 105 -4.00 20.26 -3.14
CA SER A 105 -4.31 18.89 -3.54
C SER A 105 -3.07 18.00 -3.68
N VAL A 106 -1.91 18.59 -4.03
CA VAL A 106 -0.63 17.88 -4.15
C VAL A 106 -0.15 17.25 -2.85
N LEU A 107 -0.66 17.72 -1.70
CA LEU A 107 -0.29 17.18 -0.40
C LEU A 107 -0.98 15.85 -0.09
N TYR A 108 -2.13 15.54 -0.68
CA TYR A 108 -2.88 14.33 -0.33
C TYR A 108 -2.23 13.05 -0.87
N ASP A 109 -2.18 12.01 -0.03
CA ASP A 109 -1.62 10.69 -0.38
C ASP A 109 -2.69 9.60 -0.33
N ARG A 110 -3.14 9.19 0.86
CA ARG A 110 -4.12 8.10 1.04
C ARG A 110 -5.32 8.51 1.87
N SER A 111 -6.47 7.98 1.50
CA SER A 111 -7.75 8.27 2.14
C SER A 111 -8.29 7.06 2.92
N TYR A 112 -8.75 7.32 4.13
CA TYR A 112 -9.30 6.31 5.05
C TYR A 112 -10.60 6.80 5.68
N PHE A 113 -11.67 6.01 5.58
CA PHE A 113 -12.90 6.29 6.34
C PHE A 113 -12.71 5.95 7.82
N ILE A 114 -13.26 6.77 8.70
CA ILE A 114 -13.20 6.60 10.15
C ILE A 114 -14.53 6.03 10.63
N GLY A 115 -14.50 4.87 11.28
CA GLY A 115 -15.66 4.33 11.99
C GLY A 115 -15.45 4.33 13.51
N PRO A 116 -16.45 4.67 14.33
CA PRO A 116 -16.34 4.57 15.78
C PRO A 116 -16.28 3.11 16.24
N THR A 117 -15.59 2.85 17.34
CA THR A 117 -15.77 1.61 18.11
C THR A 117 -17.00 1.70 19.00
N SER A 118 -17.59 0.56 19.35
CA SER A 118 -18.78 0.48 20.22
C SER A 118 -18.64 1.32 21.49
N GLY A 119 -19.65 2.15 21.78
CA GLY A 119 -19.69 3.03 22.95
C GLY A 119 -19.09 4.42 22.74
N HIS A 120 -18.53 4.70 21.56
CA HIS A 120 -17.97 6.02 21.19
C HIS A 120 -18.78 6.76 20.12
N GLU A 121 -19.96 6.28 19.75
CA GLU A 121 -20.79 6.82 18.66
C GLU A 121 -21.18 8.28 18.89
N LYS A 122 -21.60 8.63 20.12
CA LYS A 122 -21.97 10.01 20.47
C LYS A 122 -20.79 10.98 20.36
N SER A 123 -19.60 10.56 20.82
CA SER A 123 -18.38 11.37 20.74
C SER A 123 -17.90 11.54 19.30
N TYR A 124 -18.03 10.49 18.49
CA TYR A 124 -17.75 10.54 17.05
C TYR A 124 -18.68 11.53 16.34
N LEU A 125 -20.00 11.45 16.58
CA LEU A 125 -20.97 12.38 16.00
C LEU A 125 -20.72 13.83 16.44
N LEU A 126 -20.35 14.04 17.71
CA LEU A 126 -19.98 15.37 18.20
C LEU A 126 -18.77 15.95 17.45
N LEU A 127 -17.74 15.15 17.21
CA LEU A 127 -16.58 15.58 16.42
C LEU A 127 -16.97 15.88 14.97
N LYS A 128 -17.76 15.00 14.34
CA LYS A 128 -18.27 15.19 12.98
C LYS A 128 -19.01 16.53 12.85
N GLU A 129 -20.02 16.75 13.69
CA GLU A 129 -20.83 17.97 13.69
C GLU A 129 -19.98 19.22 13.96
N ALA A 130 -19.00 19.12 14.86
CA ALA A 130 -18.09 20.23 15.15
C ALA A 130 -17.22 20.59 13.94
N LEU A 131 -16.66 19.59 13.25
CA LEU A 131 -15.86 19.80 12.03
C LEU A 131 -16.72 20.36 10.89
N GLU A 132 -17.93 19.85 10.71
CA GLU A 132 -18.88 20.31 9.69
C GLU A 132 -19.25 21.78 9.90
N ARG A 133 -19.65 22.18 11.12
CA ARG A 133 -20.02 23.56 11.43
C ARG A 133 -18.87 24.55 11.34
N THR A 134 -17.66 24.12 11.65
CA THR A 134 -16.48 24.99 11.66
C THR A 134 -15.76 25.04 10.32
N ASN A 135 -16.02 24.08 9.42
CA ASN A 135 -15.32 23.88 8.15
C ASN A 135 -13.79 23.83 8.33
N LYS A 136 -13.35 23.16 9.40
CA LYS A 136 -11.94 23.00 9.77
C LYS A 136 -11.46 21.58 9.49
N LEU A 137 -10.14 21.45 9.38
CA LEU A 137 -9.43 20.17 9.28
C LEU A 137 -8.64 19.95 10.58
N GLY A 138 -8.77 18.79 11.20
CA GLY A 138 -7.97 18.41 12.37
C GLY A 138 -6.63 17.82 11.96
N LEU A 139 -5.52 18.46 12.30
CA LEU A 139 -4.17 17.97 11.99
C LEU A 139 -3.69 16.98 13.05
N ILE A 140 -3.15 15.85 12.62
CA ILE A 140 -2.73 14.74 13.48
C ILE A 140 -1.42 14.11 13.00
N HIS A 141 -0.72 13.42 13.91
CA HIS A 141 0.28 12.41 13.56
C HIS A 141 -0.32 11.03 13.78
N ILE A 142 -0.08 10.12 12.84
CA ILE A 142 -0.53 8.72 12.92
C ILE A 142 0.55 7.78 12.41
N SER A 143 0.72 6.64 13.07
CA SER A 143 1.54 5.54 12.54
C SER A 143 0.66 4.49 11.86
N ILE A 144 0.85 4.28 10.56
CA ILE A 144 0.17 3.25 9.77
C ILE A 144 1.24 2.31 9.22
N ARG A 145 1.09 0.99 9.45
CA ARG A 145 2.03 -0.05 8.95
C ARG A 145 3.52 0.27 9.23
N LYS A 146 3.84 0.73 10.45
CA LYS A 146 5.19 1.11 10.91
C LYS A 146 5.80 2.37 10.27
N LYS A 147 5.05 3.13 9.46
CA LYS A 147 5.46 4.45 8.97
C LYS A 147 4.65 5.54 9.68
N GLN A 148 5.32 6.61 10.11
CA GLN A 148 4.65 7.80 10.61
C GLN A 148 4.18 8.66 9.45
N HIS A 149 2.98 9.19 9.59
CA HIS A 149 2.35 10.09 8.63
C HIS A 149 1.85 11.33 9.36
N LEU A 150 1.99 12.48 8.71
CA LEU A 150 1.13 13.62 8.95
C LEU A 150 -0.21 13.34 8.26
N ALA A 151 -1.31 13.65 8.92
CA ALA A 151 -2.64 13.42 8.36
C ALA A 151 -3.63 14.48 8.82
N ILE A 152 -4.72 14.62 8.08
CA ILE A 152 -5.85 15.45 8.45
C ILE A 152 -7.08 14.59 8.71
N ILE A 153 -7.97 15.07 9.56
CA ILE A 153 -9.33 14.53 9.76
C ILE A 153 -10.32 15.63 9.37
N ARG A 154 -11.32 15.28 8.56
CA ARG A 154 -12.38 16.22 8.16
C ARG A 154 -13.73 15.53 8.01
N ASN A 155 -14.78 16.34 7.98
CA ASN A 155 -16.11 15.87 7.59
C ASN A 155 -16.10 15.40 6.14
N PHE A 156 -16.76 14.28 5.87
CA PHE A 156 -16.95 13.74 4.53
C PHE A 156 -18.30 13.04 4.47
N GLU A 157 -19.24 13.64 3.72
CA GLU A 157 -20.63 13.16 3.62
C GLU A 157 -21.23 12.89 5.00
N ASP A 158 -21.73 11.68 5.23
CA ASP A 158 -22.34 11.28 6.49
C ASP A 158 -21.34 10.90 7.58
N GLY A 159 -20.03 10.92 7.30
CA GLY A 159 -18.99 10.46 8.21
C GLY A 159 -17.75 11.36 8.30
N LEU A 160 -16.66 10.75 8.74
CA LEU A 160 -15.35 11.36 8.85
C LEU A 160 -14.37 10.62 7.95
N ILE A 161 -13.47 11.39 7.34
CA ILE A 161 -12.36 10.87 6.56
C ILE A 161 -11.05 11.33 7.18
N LEU A 162 -10.08 10.42 7.21
CA LEU A 162 -8.68 10.68 7.50
C LEU A 162 -7.92 10.61 6.18
N GLN A 163 -7.14 11.65 5.87
CA GLN A 163 -6.28 11.66 4.69
C GLN A 163 -4.84 11.86 5.13
N THR A 164 -3.94 10.95 4.76
CA THR A 164 -2.50 11.18 4.94
C THR A 164 -2.05 12.26 3.98
N ILE A 165 -1.09 13.07 4.42
CA ILE A 165 -0.47 14.11 3.62
C ILE A 165 1.04 13.97 3.60
N HIS A 166 1.63 14.37 2.48
CA HIS A 166 3.08 14.45 2.29
C HIS A 166 3.69 15.51 3.20
N TYR A 167 4.90 15.25 3.68
CA TYR A 167 5.70 16.27 4.34
C TYR A 167 6.21 17.29 3.30
N PRO A 168 6.46 18.56 3.70
CA PRO A 168 6.90 19.59 2.75
C PRO A 168 8.15 19.22 1.96
N ASN A 169 9.08 18.46 2.54
CA ASN A 169 10.31 18.00 1.89
C ASN A 169 10.10 16.81 0.93
N GLU A 170 8.93 16.18 0.93
CA GLU A 170 8.56 15.13 -0.03
C GLU A 170 8.00 15.72 -1.33
N ILE A 171 7.65 17.02 -1.34
CA ILE A 171 7.10 17.71 -2.50
C ILE A 171 8.23 18.39 -3.27
N ARG A 172 8.30 18.13 -4.57
CA ARG A 172 9.25 18.81 -5.46
C ARG A 172 8.78 20.23 -5.73
N ASP A 173 9.71 21.17 -5.73
CA ASP A 173 9.44 22.55 -6.12
C ASP A 173 9.08 22.62 -7.61
N ILE A 174 7.95 23.24 -7.93
CA ILE A 174 7.46 23.41 -9.30
C ILE A 174 8.45 24.19 -10.18
N THR A 175 9.28 25.06 -9.60
CA THR A 175 10.31 25.83 -10.31
C THR A 175 11.43 24.96 -10.87
N ASN A 176 11.61 23.75 -10.35
CA ASN A 176 12.56 22.77 -10.88
C ASN A 176 11.98 21.96 -12.05
N THR A 177 10.72 22.21 -12.44
CA THR A 177 10.10 21.55 -13.59
C THR A 177 10.85 21.92 -14.87
N PRO A 178 11.38 20.94 -15.62
CA PRO A 178 12.07 21.22 -16.87
C PRO A 178 11.17 21.96 -17.87
N ASN A 179 11.73 22.96 -18.55
CA ASN A 179 11.06 23.74 -19.60
C ASN A 179 9.80 24.52 -19.13
N LEU A 180 9.69 24.89 -17.85
CA LEU A 180 8.58 25.72 -17.38
C LEU A 180 8.66 27.12 -18.01
N PRO A 181 7.69 27.53 -18.86
CA PRO A 181 7.74 28.83 -19.52
C PRO A 181 7.35 29.95 -18.54
N SER A 182 7.84 31.16 -18.81
CA SER A 182 7.39 32.37 -18.11
C SER A 182 6.62 33.28 -19.05
N ASN A 183 5.64 34.00 -18.52
CA ASN A 183 4.88 34.99 -19.28
C ASN A 183 5.75 36.17 -19.75
N GLU A 184 6.92 36.38 -19.12
CA GLU A 184 7.91 37.36 -19.57
C GLU A 184 8.58 36.94 -20.88
N ASN A 185 8.89 35.65 -21.02
CA ASN A 185 9.49 35.09 -22.24
C ASN A 185 8.47 34.91 -23.36
N TYR A 186 7.20 34.67 -23.00
CA TYR A 186 6.10 34.40 -23.94
C TYR A 186 4.85 35.18 -23.54
N PRO A 187 4.73 36.46 -23.95
CA PRO A 187 3.58 37.29 -23.58
C PRO A 187 2.30 36.79 -24.24
N ILE A 188 1.24 36.64 -23.46
CA ILE A 188 -0.07 36.14 -23.92
C ILE A 188 -0.92 37.29 -24.45
N GLN A 189 -1.40 37.20 -25.69
CA GLN A 189 -2.27 38.23 -26.25
C GLN A 189 -3.70 38.13 -25.71
N LYS A 190 -4.34 39.28 -25.48
CA LYS A 190 -5.69 39.34 -24.90
C LYS A 190 -6.75 38.62 -25.75
N GLN A 191 -6.66 38.72 -27.07
CA GLN A 191 -7.60 38.05 -27.99
C GLN A 191 -7.47 36.53 -27.92
N GLU A 192 -6.23 36.02 -27.92
CA GLU A 192 -5.93 34.58 -27.79
C GLU A 192 -6.45 34.04 -26.45
N LEU A 193 -6.16 34.75 -25.35
CA LEU A 193 -6.64 34.38 -24.02
C LEU A 193 -8.17 34.33 -23.97
N THR A 194 -8.84 35.32 -24.58
CA THR A 194 -10.32 35.37 -24.62
C THR A 194 -10.89 34.19 -25.42
N ALA A 195 -10.28 33.85 -26.56
CA ALA A 195 -10.69 32.71 -27.35
C ALA A 195 -10.51 31.37 -26.58
N ALA A 196 -9.38 31.21 -25.90
CA ALA A 196 -9.11 30.03 -25.07
C ALA A 196 -10.11 29.90 -23.91
N ILE A 197 -10.42 30.99 -23.20
CA ILE A 197 -11.42 31.01 -22.12
C ILE A 197 -12.80 30.59 -22.64
N ASN A 198 -13.23 31.11 -23.80
CA ASN A 198 -14.51 30.73 -24.39
C ASN A 198 -14.57 29.25 -24.78
N LEU A 199 -13.47 28.70 -25.30
CA LEU A 199 -13.39 27.28 -25.61
C LEU A 199 -13.49 26.42 -24.35
N ILE A 200 -12.80 26.80 -23.26
CA ILE A 200 -12.92 26.13 -21.97
C ILE A 200 -14.37 26.13 -21.50
N HIS A 201 -15.05 27.28 -21.53
CA HIS A 201 -16.46 27.36 -21.15
C HIS A 201 -17.36 26.46 -22.00
N HIS A 202 -17.14 26.41 -23.32
CA HIS A 202 -17.92 25.57 -24.21
C HIS A 202 -17.69 24.07 -23.97
N LEU A 203 -16.50 23.66 -23.53
CA LEU A 203 -16.15 22.28 -23.20
C LEU A 203 -16.39 21.90 -21.73
N THR A 204 -16.87 22.84 -20.90
CA THR A 204 -17.11 22.59 -19.47
C THR A 204 -18.46 21.89 -19.28
N ASN A 205 -18.43 20.67 -18.74
CA ASN A 205 -19.62 19.90 -18.37
C ASN A 205 -19.58 19.54 -16.87
N PRO A 206 -20.73 19.22 -16.24
CA PRO A 206 -20.75 18.61 -14.91
C PRO A 206 -19.90 17.33 -14.88
N PHE A 207 -19.15 17.14 -13.80
CA PHE A 207 -18.40 15.90 -13.58
C PHE A 207 -19.29 14.91 -12.81
N GLU A 208 -19.71 13.85 -13.50
CA GLU A 208 -20.45 12.71 -12.94
C GLU A 208 -19.52 11.49 -12.95
N GLN A 209 -19.08 11.04 -11.77
CA GLN A 209 -18.05 10.01 -11.65
C GLN A 209 -18.48 8.68 -12.30
N GLU A 210 -19.77 8.37 -12.23
CA GLU A 210 -20.39 7.15 -12.73
C GLU A 210 -20.35 7.03 -14.27
N MET A 211 -20.10 8.13 -14.97
CA MET A 211 -20.02 8.16 -16.44
C MET A 211 -18.66 7.71 -16.98
N TYR A 212 -17.67 7.52 -16.11
CA TYR A 212 -16.32 7.13 -16.49
C TYR A 212 -16.05 5.70 -16.05
N THR A 213 -15.64 4.86 -17.00
CA THR A 213 -15.20 3.49 -16.73
C THR A 213 -13.77 3.27 -17.21
N ASP A 214 -13.10 2.27 -16.65
CA ASP A 214 -11.79 1.84 -17.11
C ASP A 214 -11.98 0.95 -18.36
N GLU A 215 -11.99 1.59 -19.53
CA GLU A 215 -12.19 0.94 -20.82
C GLU A 215 -11.20 -0.21 -21.07
N TYR A 216 -9.95 -0.05 -20.60
CA TYR A 216 -8.92 -1.08 -20.75
C TYR A 216 -9.24 -2.31 -19.90
N LYS A 217 -9.67 -2.10 -18.66
CA LYS A 217 -10.08 -3.20 -17.78
C LYS A 217 -11.31 -3.93 -18.31
N GLU A 218 -12.29 -3.21 -18.85
CA GLU A 218 -13.47 -3.84 -19.50
C GLU A 218 -13.04 -4.70 -20.68
N ALA A 219 -12.24 -4.15 -21.60
CA ALA A 219 -11.72 -4.90 -22.74
C ALA A 219 -10.87 -6.12 -22.32
N LEU A 220 -10.07 -5.98 -21.25
CA LEU A 220 -9.26 -7.07 -20.72
C LEU A 220 -10.13 -8.16 -20.08
N THR A 221 -11.21 -7.79 -19.39
CA THR A 221 -12.16 -8.74 -18.79
C THR A 221 -12.85 -9.54 -19.88
N GLU A 222 -13.35 -8.87 -20.92
CA GLU A 222 -13.98 -9.51 -22.08
C GLU A 222 -13.01 -10.45 -22.81
N LEU A 223 -11.74 -10.05 -22.96
CA LEU A 223 -10.70 -10.91 -23.54
C LEU A 223 -10.47 -12.19 -22.71
N ILE A 224 -10.46 -12.06 -21.38
CA ILE A 224 -10.27 -13.19 -20.46
C ILE A 224 -11.47 -14.14 -20.52
N GLU A 225 -12.70 -13.62 -20.47
CA GLU A 225 -13.93 -14.42 -20.55
C GLU A 225 -14.00 -15.21 -21.86
N ASN A 226 -13.74 -14.56 -22.99
CA ASN A 226 -13.67 -15.22 -24.29
C ASN A 226 -12.62 -16.34 -24.34
N LYS A 227 -11.45 -16.15 -23.70
CA LYS A 227 -10.42 -17.19 -23.61
C LYS A 227 -10.84 -18.36 -22.70
N ILE A 228 -11.51 -18.08 -21.58
CA ILE A 228 -12.03 -19.12 -20.68
C ILE A 228 -13.03 -20.00 -21.44
N GLU A 229 -14.00 -19.41 -22.14
CA GLU A 229 -14.99 -20.18 -22.91
C GLU A 229 -14.36 -21.04 -24.01
N GLN A 230 -13.35 -20.51 -24.70
CA GLN A 230 -12.61 -21.26 -25.72
C GLN A 230 -11.80 -22.41 -25.10
N GLN A 231 -11.22 -22.19 -23.92
CA GLN A 231 -10.41 -23.19 -23.23
C GLN A 231 -11.26 -24.30 -22.59
N GLU A 232 -12.43 -23.97 -22.03
CA GLU A 232 -13.42 -24.97 -21.56
C GLU A 232 -13.89 -25.88 -22.69
N LYS A 233 -13.95 -25.37 -23.93
CA LYS A 233 -14.28 -26.15 -25.12
C LYS A 233 -13.12 -27.03 -25.65
N THR A 234 -11.86 -26.78 -25.24
CA THR A 234 -10.65 -27.36 -25.88
C THR A 234 -9.73 -28.13 -24.91
N GLU A 235 -10.27 -28.71 -23.85
CA GLU A 235 -9.56 -29.42 -22.76
C GLU A 235 -8.75 -28.52 -21.80
N THR A 236 -8.94 -28.77 -20.51
CA THR A 236 -8.37 -28.05 -19.38
C THR A 236 -6.88 -28.32 -19.23
N ILE A 237 -6.08 -27.25 -19.26
CA ILE A 237 -4.64 -27.36 -18.99
C ILE A 237 -4.44 -27.52 -17.48
N SER A 238 -4.37 -28.76 -17.01
CA SER A 238 -4.08 -29.06 -15.61
C SER A 238 -2.57 -28.99 -15.35
N PRO A 239 -2.10 -28.27 -14.33
CA PRO A 239 -0.70 -28.36 -13.92
C PRO A 239 -0.42 -29.79 -13.49
N THR A 240 0.42 -30.52 -14.22
CA THR A 240 0.86 -31.86 -13.83
C THR A 240 1.62 -31.75 -12.51
N PRO A 241 1.08 -32.23 -11.38
CA PRO A 241 1.86 -32.30 -10.16
C PRO A 241 2.94 -33.33 -10.43
N ASN A 242 4.20 -32.95 -10.25
CA ASN A 242 5.32 -33.86 -10.42
C ASN A 242 5.30 -34.86 -9.23
N ILE A 243 4.48 -35.90 -9.34
CA ILE A 243 4.28 -36.99 -8.34
C ILE A 243 5.56 -37.84 -8.15
N ILE A 244 6.57 -37.63 -9.00
CA ILE A 244 7.80 -38.43 -9.03
C ILE A 244 8.66 -38.22 -7.76
N ASN A 245 8.52 -37.12 -7.04
CA ASN A 245 9.39 -36.77 -5.91
C ASN A 245 8.80 -37.04 -4.51
N ILE A 246 7.88 -37.99 -4.40
CA ILE A 246 7.35 -38.44 -3.09
C ILE A 246 7.79 -39.87 -2.80
N MET A 247 7.76 -40.75 -3.79
CA MET A 247 8.18 -42.16 -3.62
C MET A 247 9.69 -42.29 -3.43
N GLU A 248 10.50 -41.56 -4.20
CA GLU A 248 11.97 -41.54 -4.01
C GLU A 248 12.36 -40.94 -2.65
N THR A 249 11.66 -39.89 -2.22
CA THR A 249 11.89 -39.18 -0.96
C THR A 249 11.43 -40.00 0.26
N LEU A 250 10.36 -40.79 0.11
CA LEU A 250 9.94 -41.78 1.11
C LEU A 250 10.91 -42.96 1.18
N GLN A 251 11.36 -43.50 0.04
CA GLN A 251 12.34 -44.59 0.02
C GLN A 251 13.66 -44.15 0.65
N ALA A 252 14.16 -42.96 0.32
CA ALA A 252 15.35 -42.37 0.94
C ALA A 252 15.18 -42.18 2.46
N SER A 253 14.00 -41.77 2.92
CA SER A 253 13.70 -41.63 4.35
C SER A 253 13.61 -42.99 5.08
N ILE A 254 13.10 -44.03 4.42
CA ILE A 254 13.03 -45.39 4.98
C ILE A 254 14.43 -46.04 5.05
N GLU A 255 15.27 -45.82 4.03
CA GLU A 255 16.66 -46.29 3.99
C GLU A 255 17.47 -45.65 5.12
N GLN A 256 17.36 -44.33 5.29
CA GLN A 256 18.02 -43.60 6.37
C GLN A 256 17.52 -44.04 7.76
N ALA A 257 16.23 -44.36 7.91
CA ALA A 257 15.67 -44.87 9.16
C ALA A 257 16.15 -46.30 9.50
N LYS A 258 16.39 -47.15 8.48
CA LYS A 258 16.99 -48.49 8.66
C LYS A 258 18.44 -48.41 9.11
N ILE A 259 19.26 -47.61 8.42
CA ILE A 259 20.69 -47.43 8.75
C ILE A 259 20.85 -46.87 10.18
N LYS A 260 19.96 -45.96 10.60
CA LYS A 260 19.97 -45.39 11.95
C LYS A 260 19.55 -46.40 13.04
N ARG A 261 18.74 -47.40 12.71
CA ARG A 261 18.37 -48.50 13.62
C ARG A 261 19.49 -49.54 13.74
N GLU A 262 20.15 -49.89 12.64
CA GLU A 262 21.25 -50.85 12.62
C GLU A 262 22.47 -50.31 13.41
N ASN A 263 22.84 -49.05 13.19
CA ASN A 263 23.93 -48.38 13.93
C ASN A 263 23.63 -48.21 15.44
N LYS A 264 22.36 -48.25 15.85
CA LYS A 264 21.97 -48.17 17.26
C LYS A 264 22.03 -49.53 17.95
N ALA A 265 21.65 -50.60 17.25
CA ALA A 265 21.78 -51.97 17.74
C ALA A 265 23.24 -52.42 17.89
N GLU A 266 24.13 -51.96 17.01
CA GLU A 266 25.56 -52.29 17.06
C GLU A 266 26.32 -51.55 18.19
N LYS A 267 25.79 -50.39 18.63
CA LYS A 267 26.31 -49.64 19.79
C LYS A 267 25.82 -50.15 21.14
N GLU A 268 24.68 -50.86 21.18
CA GLU A 268 24.14 -51.45 22.42
C GLU A 268 24.67 -52.88 22.66
N ALA A 269 25.34 -53.49 21.67
CA ALA A 269 25.94 -54.82 21.74
C ALA A 269 27.45 -54.83 22.06
N LYS A 270 28.05 -53.67 22.37
CA LYS A 270 29.48 -53.47 22.64
C LYS A 270 29.68 -52.77 23.97
#